data_AF-A0A9P7KB47-F1
#
_entry.id   AF-A0A9P7KB47-F1
#
_cell.length_a   1.000
_cell.length_b   1.000
_cell.length_c   1.000
_cell.angle_alpha   90.00
_cell.angle_beta   90.00
_cell.angle_gamma   90.00
#
_symmetry.space_group_name_H-M   'P 1'
#
loop_
_entity.id
_entity.type
_entity.pdbx_description
1 polymer ?
#
loop_
_entity_poly.entity_id
_entity_poly.type
_entity_poly.pdbx_seq_one_letter_code
_entity_poly.pdbx_strand_id
1 'polypeptide(L)'
;MFATLNLRTTGPFQITLSKSEGVKTVVFNGKKGTPQQYCGIVGGQSTDFSTIDTEIKTTHLKNNTLAPPDLLVNGVQGITWRLGFGINKPQEPEEWQDHPADINLPITSALVNNPVAIWEEVTRRVF
;
A
#
# COMPACT_ATOMS: atom_id res chain seq x y z
N MET A 1 19.06 -1.35 2.34
CA MET A 1 18.08 -2.27 2.93
C MET A 1 17.10 -1.42 3.73
N PHE A 2 15.80 -1.49 3.44
CA PHE A 2 14.78 -0.63 4.03
C PHE A 2 13.71 -1.46 4.74
N ALA A 3 13.13 -0.92 5.82
CA ALA A 3 12.08 -1.54 6.61
C ALA A 3 10.88 -0.61 6.71
N THR A 4 9.66 -1.15 6.58
CA THR A 4 8.43 -0.36 6.72
C THR A 4 7.58 -0.88 7.88
N LEU A 5 7.14 0.04 8.74
CA LEU A 5 6.21 -0.22 9.83
C LEU A 5 4.78 0.02 9.36
N ASN A 6 3.93 -1.00 9.42
CA ASN A 6 2.55 -0.87 8.94
C ASN A 6 1.63 -0.27 10.00
N LEU A 7 1.28 1.01 9.82
CA LEU A 7 0.34 1.75 10.68
C LEU A 7 -0.93 2.23 9.95
N ARG A 8 -1.27 1.64 8.78
CA ARG A 8 -2.32 2.01 7.78
C ARG A 8 -1.76 2.73 6.54
N THR A 9 -0.94 2.05 5.75
CA THR A 9 -0.56 2.52 4.40
C THR A 9 -1.33 1.76 3.32
N THR A 10 -1.45 2.32 2.11
CA THR A 10 -2.17 1.72 0.98
C THR A 10 -1.49 0.43 0.49
N GLY A 11 -2.26 -0.65 0.36
CA GLY A 11 -1.76 -1.98 -0.01
C GLY A 11 -0.85 -2.03 -1.26
N PRO A 12 -1.22 -1.38 -2.38
CA PRO A 12 -0.41 -1.41 -3.61
C PRO A 12 1.01 -0.85 -3.44
N PHE A 13 1.18 0.20 -2.64
CA PHE A 13 2.48 0.82 -2.41
C PHE A 13 3.42 -0.11 -1.64
N GLN A 14 2.91 -0.75 -0.58
CA GLN A 14 3.71 -1.67 0.24
C GLN A 14 4.10 -2.93 -0.50
N ILE A 15 3.17 -3.50 -1.28
CA ILE A 15 3.41 -4.65 -2.15
C ILE A 15 4.54 -4.34 -3.12
N THR A 16 4.48 -3.16 -3.76
CA THR A 16 5.51 -2.73 -4.71
C THR A 16 6.86 -2.64 -4.00
N LEU A 17 6.95 -1.92 -2.88
CA LEU A 17 8.19 -1.81 -2.10
C LEU A 17 8.76 -3.17 -1.66
N SER A 18 7.90 -4.07 -1.18
CA SER A 18 8.34 -5.40 -0.76
C SER A 18 8.84 -6.23 -1.94
N LYS A 19 8.12 -6.22 -3.07
CA LYS A 19 8.42 -7.07 -4.23
C LYS A 19 9.52 -6.51 -5.15
N SER A 20 9.57 -5.19 -5.38
CA SER A 20 10.56 -4.56 -6.27
C SER A 20 11.82 -4.13 -5.54
N GLU A 21 11.69 -3.56 -4.34
CA GLU A 21 12.82 -2.98 -3.61
C GLU A 21 13.35 -3.89 -2.48
N GLY A 22 12.74 -5.07 -2.28
CA GLY A 22 13.15 -6.03 -1.25
C GLY A 22 12.98 -5.51 0.17
N VAL A 23 12.00 -4.63 0.40
CA VAL A 23 11.69 -4.09 1.72
C VAL A 23 11.18 -5.17 2.66
N LYS A 24 11.72 -5.20 3.88
CA LYS A 24 11.21 -6.03 4.97
C LYS A 24 10.01 -5.36 5.63
N THR A 25 8.94 -6.10 5.79
CA THR A 25 7.67 -5.61 6.33
C THR A 25 7.46 -6.08 7.76
N VAL A 26 7.16 -5.12 8.65
CA VAL A 26 6.88 -5.41 10.07
C VAL A 26 5.45 -5.03 10.41
N VAL A 27 4.71 -6.01 10.94
CA VAL A 27 3.38 -5.78 11.52
C VAL A 27 3.52 -5.68 13.03
N PHE A 28 3.14 -4.54 13.58
CA PHE A 28 3.07 -4.32 15.01
C PHE A 28 1.72 -4.74 15.57
N ASN A 29 1.72 -5.33 16.77
CA ASN A 29 0.50 -5.74 17.47
C ASN A 29 -0.29 -6.86 16.75
N GLY A 30 0.40 -7.72 16.00
CA GLY A 30 -0.19 -8.92 15.44
C GLY A 30 -0.46 -9.99 16.51
N LYS A 31 -1.44 -10.85 16.27
CA LYS A 31 -1.74 -11.98 17.15
C LYS A 31 -0.54 -12.93 17.22
N LYS A 32 -0.07 -13.23 18.44
CA LYS A 32 1.07 -14.13 18.68
C LYS A 32 0.76 -15.53 18.14
N GLY A 33 1.72 -16.11 17.42
CA GLY A 33 1.58 -17.46 16.85
C GLY A 33 0.69 -17.53 15.60
N THR A 34 0.21 -16.40 15.10
CA THR A 34 -0.54 -16.32 13.84
C THR A 34 0.26 -15.50 12.84
N PRO A 35 0.58 -16.04 11.64
CA PRO A 35 1.16 -15.27 10.55
C PRO A 35 0.28 -14.04 10.27
N GLN A 36 0.90 -12.86 10.21
CA GLN A 36 0.19 -11.62 9.92
C GLN A 36 0.37 -11.27 8.47
N GLN A 37 -0.72 -10.87 7.83
CA GLN A 37 -0.69 -10.29 6.49
C GLN A 37 -0.50 -8.78 6.64
N TYR A 38 0.37 -8.18 5.83
CA TYR A 38 0.56 -6.72 5.84
C TYR A 38 -0.34 -6.01 4.83
N CYS A 39 -1.02 -6.73 3.94
CA CYS A 39 -1.98 -6.16 3.01
C CYS A 39 -3.42 -6.47 3.40
N GLY A 40 -4.27 -5.44 3.22
CA GLY A 40 -5.72 -5.58 3.15
C GLY A 40 -6.18 -5.61 1.68
N ILE A 41 -7.27 -4.90 1.36
CA ILE A 41 -7.80 -4.84 0.00
C ILE A 41 -6.78 -4.14 -0.92
N VAL A 42 -6.32 -4.83 -1.97
CA VAL A 42 -5.41 -4.33 -3.02
C VAL A 42 -6.21 -3.66 -4.14
N GLY A 43 -7.21 -2.87 -3.74
CA GLY A 43 -8.26 -2.35 -4.60
C GLY A 43 -9.29 -1.59 -3.77
N GLY A 44 -10.23 -0.93 -4.43
CA GLY A 44 -11.26 -0.12 -3.78
C GLY A 44 -10.95 1.38 -3.73
N GLN A 45 -9.90 1.84 -4.44
CA GLN A 45 -9.81 3.26 -4.76
C GLN A 45 -10.99 3.60 -5.66
N SER A 46 -11.85 4.49 -5.17
CA SER A 46 -12.82 5.19 -5.99
C SER A 46 -12.29 6.60 -6.16
N THR A 47 -12.12 7.04 -7.39
CA THR A 47 -11.89 8.46 -7.68
C THR A 47 -12.81 8.88 -8.80
N ASP A 48 -13.12 10.15 -8.83
CA ASP A 48 -13.86 10.76 -9.93
C ASP A 48 -12.91 11.35 -10.96
N PHE A 49 -13.43 11.52 -12.17
CA PHE A 49 -12.70 12.06 -13.31
C PHE A 49 -12.14 13.47 -13.01
N SER A 50 -12.88 14.31 -12.29
CA SER A 50 -12.47 15.69 -12.05
C SER A 50 -11.26 15.78 -11.13
N THR A 51 -11.17 14.90 -10.14
CA THR A 51 -9.98 14.74 -9.30
C THR A 51 -8.77 14.31 -10.12
N ILE A 52 -8.91 13.26 -10.95
CA ILE A 52 -7.82 12.77 -11.82
C ILE A 52 -7.33 13.85 -12.79
N ASP A 53 -8.26 14.53 -13.48
CA ASP A 53 -7.93 15.57 -14.45
C ASP A 53 -7.23 16.76 -13.79
N THR A 54 -7.65 17.13 -12.57
CA THR A 54 -6.98 18.16 -11.77
C THR A 54 -5.56 17.74 -11.40
N GLU A 55 -5.35 16.50 -10.93
CA GLU A 55 -4.01 15.97 -10.61
C GLU A 55 -3.09 15.96 -11.83
N ILE A 56 -3.58 15.54 -13.00
CA ILE A 56 -2.81 15.51 -14.25
C ILE A 56 -2.49 16.93 -14.75
N LYS A 57 -3.44 17.87 -14.61
CA LYS A 57 -3.23 19.30 -14.99
C LYS A 57 -2.23 19.98 -14.07
N THR A 58 -2.35 19.78 -12.76
CA THR A 58 -1.45 20.36 -11.75
C THR A 58 -0.04 19.81 -11.84
N THR A 59 0.13 18.56 -12.30
CA THR A 59 1.44 17.96 -12.58
C THR A 59 1.95 18.25 -14.00
N HIS A 60 1.22 19.05 -14.80
CA HIS A 60 1.57 19.40 -16.18
C HIS A 60 1.71 18.21 -17.14
N LEU A 61 0.99 17.11 -16.90
CA LEU A 61 1.09 15.87 -17.65
C LEU A 61 0.07 15.73 -18.80
N LYS A 62 -0.74 16.76 -19.09
CA LYS A 62 -1.76 16.71 -20.16
C LYS A 62 -1.21 16.50 -21.58
N ASN A 63 0.08 16.75 -21.79
CA ASN A 63 0.72 16.49 -23.07
C ASN A 63 1.11 15.01 -23.28
N ASN A 64 0.96 14.15 -22.26
CA ASN A 64 1.23 12.72 -22.39
C ASN A 64 0.12 12.04 -23.21
N THR A 65 0.49 11.12 -24.10
CA THR A 65 -0.46 10.37 -24.94
C THR A 65 -1.44 9.50 -24.15
N LEU A 66 -1.09 9.15 -22.91
CA LEU A 66 -1.93 8.39 -21.99
C LEU A 66 -2.80 9.29 -21.09
N ALA A 67 -2.64 10.61 -21.15
CA ALA A 67 -3.49 11.53 -20.40
C ALA A 67 -4.92 11.52 -20.97
N PRO A 68 -5.96 11.40 -20.13
CA PRO A 68 -7.33 11.41 -20.62
C PRO A 68 -7.68 12.79 -21.21
N PRO A 69 -8.48 12.84 -22.29
CA PRO A 69 -9.00 14.10 -22.81
C PRO A 69 -9.97 14.75 -21.82
N ASP A 70 -10.17 16.07 -21.91
CA ASP A 70 -11.09 16.78 -21.02
C ASP A 70 -12.52 16.25 -21.16
N LEU A 71 -13.15 15.93 -20.03
CA LEU A 71 -14.51 15.43 -19.98
C LEU A 71 -15.51 16.60 -19.93
N LEU A 72 -16.23 16.84 -21.03
CA LEU A 72 -17.18 17.95 -21.19
C LEU A 72 -18.64 17.48 -21.01
N VAL A 73 -19.02 17.12 -19.79
CA VAL A 73 -20.39 16.67 -19.45
C VAL A 73 -20.85 17.31 -18.15
N ASN A 74 -22.15 17.59 -18.06
CA ASN A 74 -22.80 18.01 -16.82
C ASN A 74 -23.17 16.79 -15.96
N GLY A 75 -22.17 16.14 -15.36
CA GLY A 75 -22.35 14.94 -14.54
C GLY A 75 -21.05 14.48 -13.89
N VAL A 76 -21.17 13.65 -12.85
CA VAL A 76 -20.02 13.05 -12.15
C VAL A 76 -19.75 11.66 -12.73
N GLN A 77 -18.54 11.43 -13.23
CA GLN A 77 -18.06 10.09 -13.60
C GLN A 77 -17.01 9.63 -12.60
N GLY A 78 -17.26 8.48 -11.99
CA GLY A 78 -16.35 7.78 -11.09
C GLY A 78 -15.74 6.56 -11.76
N ILE A 79 -14.46 6.33 -11.53
CA ILE A 79 -13.83 5.03 -11.77
C ILE A 79 -13.57 4.41 -10.39
N THR A 80 -14.02 3.17 -10.24
CA THR A 80 -13.68 2.35 -9.09
C THR A 80 -12.83 1.17 -9.56
N TRP A 81 -11.55 1.19 -9.23
CA TRP A 81 -10.69 0.02 -9.44
C TRP A 81 -11.01 -0.97 -8.33
N ARG A 82 -11.73 -2.04 -8.68
CA ARG A 82 -12.15 -3.05 -7.71
C ARG A 82 -11.09 -4.13 -7.49
N LEU A 83 -10.24 -4.39 -8.48
CA LEU A 83 -9.27 -5.49 -8.48
C LEU A 83 -7.99 -5.08 -9.23
N GLY A 84 -6.82 -5.27 -8.61
CA GLY A 84 -5.52 -5.12 -9.25
C GLY A 84 -4.91 -6.49 -9.55
N PHE A 85 -4.25 -6.67 -10.71
CA PHE A 85 -3.47 -7.90 -10.96
C PHE A 85 -2.13 -7.86 -10.24
N GLY A 86 -1.63 -9.04 -9.90
CA GLY A 86 -0.43 -9.13 -9.09
C GLY A 86 0.90 -8.92 -9.80
N ILE A 87 1.87 -8.39 -9.07
CA ILE A 87 3.23 -8.15 -9.60
C ILE A 87 3.96 -9.47 -9.91
N ASN A 88 3.85 -10.45 -9.00
CA ASN A 88 4.56 -11.73 -9.13
C ASN A 88 3.75 -12.78 -9.90
N LYS A 89 2.42 -12.72 -9.77
CA LYS A 89 1.49 -13.56 -10.54
C LYS A 89 0.54 -12.66 -11.35
N PRO A 90 0.96 -12.24 -12.55
CA PRO A 90 0.19 -11.28 -13.36
C PRO A 90 -1.18 -11.79 -13.84
N GLN A 91 -1.42 -13.10 -13.74
CA GLN A 91 -2.66 -13.75 -14.16
C GLN A 91 -3.68 -13.91 -13.02
N GLU A 92 -3.30 -13.56 -11.79
CA GLU A 92 -4.15 -13.65 -10.60
C GLU A 92 -4.32 -12.24 -10.00
N PRO A 93 -5.53 -11.88 -9.52
CA PRO A 93 -5.73 -10.72 -8.67
C PRO A 93 -4.76 -10.72 -7.49
N GLU A 94 -4.19 -9.56 -7.21
CA GLU A 94 -3.25 -9.37 -6.12
C GLU A 94 -3.95 -9.57 -4.76
N GLU A 95 -5.26 -9.28 -4.68
CA GLU A 95 -6.07 -9.57 -3.48
C GLU A 95 -6.18 -11.05 -3.11
N TRP A 96 -5.88 -11.95 -4.04
CA TRP A 96 -5.92 -13.40 -3.80
C TRP A 96 -4.56 -13.98 -3.43
N GLN A 97 -3.53 -13.14 -3.36
CA GLN A 97 -2.18 -13.55 -3.03
C GLN A 97 -1.89 -13.28 -1.55
N ASP A 98 -1.13 -14.18 -0.94
CA ASP A 98 -0.66 -14.00 0.44
C ASP A 98 0.46 -12.95 0.48
N HIS A 99 0.39 -12.08 1.49
CA HIS A 99 1.36 -11.02 1.79
C HIS A 99 1.83 -11.10 3.25
N PRO A 100 2.51 -12.20 3.64
CA PRO A 100 2.92 -12.39 5.01
C PRO A 100 3.98 -11.37 5.39
N ALA A 101 3.85 -10.77 6.56
CA ALA A 101 4.87 -9.89 7.11
C ALA A 101 6.10 -10.71 7.49
N ASP A 102 7.29 -10.17 7.22
CA ASP A 102 8.56 -10.77 7.60
C ASP A 102 8.69 -10.87 9.12
N ILE A 103 8.18 -9.87 9.84
CA ILE A 103 8.21 -9.82 11.30
C ILE A 103 6.84 -9.46 11.85
N ASN A 104 6.33 -10.32 12.73
CA ASN A 104 5.22 -10.01 13.61
C ASN A 104 5.78 -9.53 14.96
N LEU A 105 5.76 -8.21 15.19
CA LEU A 105 6.31 -7.58 16.39
C LEU A 105 5.24 -7.59 17.50
N PRO A 106 5.42 -8.40 18.58
CA PRO A 106 4.45 -8.46 19.67
C PRO A 106 4.40 -7.14 20.44
N ILE A 107 3.20 -6.76 20.87
CA ILE A 107 3.01 -5.63 21.77
C ILE A 107 3.56 -5.97 23.17
N THR A 108 4.28 -5.02 23.75
CA THR A 108 4.76 -5.08 25.14
C THR A 108 4.47 -3.75 25.82
N SER A 109 4.50 -3.72 27.15
CA SER A 109 4.33 -2.48 27.92
C SER A 109 5.40 -1.42 27.59
N ALA A 110 6.58 -1.83 27.15
CA ALA A 110 7.65 -0.92 26.74
C ALA A 110 7.41 -0.30 25.35
N LEU A 111 6.68 -1.00 24.47
CA LEU A 111 6.46 -0.58 23.09
C LEU A 111 5.12 0.15 22.89
N VAL A 112 4.14 -0.08 23.76
CA VAL A 112 2.81 0.52 23.62
C VAL A 112 2.88 2.04 23.65
N ASN A 113 2.24 2.70 22.68
CA ASN A 113 2.20 4.16 22.54
C ASN A 113 3.56 4.87 22.52
N ASN A 114 4.64 4.15 22.19
CA ASN A 114 5.99 4.72 22.09
C ASN A 114 6.58 4.46 20.69
N PRO A 115 6.30 5.35 19.71
CA PRO A 115 6.78 5.18 18.33
C PRO A 115 8.30 5.07 18.22
N VAL A 116 9.06 5.78 19.06
CA VAL A 116 10.53 5.74 19.04
C VAL A 116 11.02 4.36 19.47
N ALA A 117 10.52 3.85 20.60
CA ALA A 117 10.89 2.50 21.07
C ALA A 117 10.47 1.40 20.08
N ILE A 118 9.34 1.57 19.38
CA ILE A 118 8.93 0.67 18.30
C ILE A 118 9.97 0.68 17.18
N TRP A 119 10.40 1.85 16.71
CA TRP A 119 11.40 1.96 15.64
C TRP A 119 12.78 1.44 16.03
N GLU A 120 13.22 1.68 17.26
CA GLU A 120 14.47 1.13 17.80
C GLU A 120 14.43 -0.41 17.80
N GLU A 121 13.33 -0.99 18.28
CA GLU A 121 13.15 -2.44 18.34
C GLU A 121 13.02 -3.06 16.94
N VAL A 122 12.35 -2.37 16.00
CA VAL A 122 12.29 -2.78 14.59
C VAL A 122 13.70 -2.79 13.99
N THR A 123 14.45 -1.71 14.17
CA THR A 123 15.82 -1.58 13.67
C THR A 123 16.69 -2.72 14.18
N ARG A 124 16.65 -3.00 15.49
CA ARG A 124 17.41 -4.08 16.14
C ARG A 124 17.09 -5.48 15.62
N ARG A 125 15.88 -5.73 15.11
CA ARG A 125 15.47 -7.04 14.59
C ARG A 125 15.70 -7.20 13.09
N VAL A 126 15.73 -6.09 12.36
CA VAL A 126 15.77 -6.09 10.90
C VAL A 126 17.20 -5.99 10.36
N PHE A 127 18.06 -5.23 11.04
CA PHE A 127 19.45 -4.95 10.72
C PHE A 127 20.39 -5.57 11.75
#